data_AF-A0A7W0VLA8-F1
#
_entry.id   AF-A0A7W0VLA8-F1
#
_cell.length_a   1.000
_cell.length_b   1.000
_cell.length_c   1.000
_cell.angle_alpha   90.00
_cell.angle_beta   90.00
_cell.angle_gamma   90.00
#
_symmetry.space_group_name_H-M   'P 1'
#
loop_
_entity.id
_entity.type
_entity.pdbx_description
1 polymer ?
#
loop_
_entity_poly.entity_id
_entity_poly.type
_entity_poly.pdbx_seq_one_letter_code
_entity_poly.pdbx_strand_id
1 'polypeptide(L)'
;MRRWIGWLLTFAACGPITAQPSSHPPTAADCDAAARGSLSFGAWGGVSSTEIDNATEALSTRCMTDHWPIGATRCFGAARNKSDAEDCVPMLTREQREAAANAVAGH
;
A
#
# COMPACT_ATOMS: atom_id res chain seq x y z
N MET A 1 29.44 16.05 -40.46
CA MET A 1 28.10 16.63 -40.26
C MET A 1 27.14 15.52 -39.86
N ARG A 2 26.22 15.82 -38.92
CA ARG A 2 25.02 15.09 -38.45
C ARG A 2 24.54 13.93 -39.37
N ARG A 3 24.08 12.78 -38.85
CA ARG A 3 22.86 12.65 -38.03
C ARG A 3 22.85 11.34 -37.22
N TRP A 4 22.45 11.46 -35.96
CA TRP A 4 21.99 10.40 -35.07
C TRP A 4 20.47 10.20 -35.27
N ILE A 5 20.00 8.96 -35.51
CA ILE A 5 18.66 8.42 -35.22
C ILE A 5 18.90 6.89 -35.24
N GLY A 6 18.79 6.15 -34.13
CA GLY A 6 17.68 6.15 -33.20
C GLY A 6 16.97 4.81 -33.32
N TRP A 7 17.70 3.72 -33.07
CA TRP A 7 17.15 2.36 -32.92
C TRP A 7 17.86 1.73 -31.72
N LEU A 8 17.58 2.28 -30.53
CA LEU A 8 17.88 1.58 -29.29
C LEU A 8 16.70 0.66 -29.00
N LEU A 9 17.00 -0.60 -29.27
CA LEU A 9 16.23 -1.79 -28.98
C LEU A 9 15.55 -1.72 -27.62
N THR A 10 14.26 -2.01 -27.67
CA THR A 10 13.41 -2.46 -26.57
C THR A 10 14.11 -3.59 -25.81
N PHE A 11 14.72 -3.26 -24.68
CA PHE A 11 14.85 -4.19 -23.57
C PHE A 11 14.11 -3.58 -22.40
N ALA A 12 12.93 -4.13 -22.14
CA ALA A 12 12.25 -4.03 -20.88
C ALA A 12 13.19 -4.55 -19.79
N ALA A 13 14.02 -3.67 -19.25
CA ALA A 13 14.66 -3.88 -17.97
C ALA A 13 13.59 -3.66 -16.89
N CYS A 14 12.64 -4.60 -16.79
CA CYS A 14 12.15 -5.02 -15.49
C CYS A 14 13.35 -5.70 -14.81
N GLY A 15 14.35 -4.89 -14.41
CA GLY A 15 15.27 -5.31 -13.38
C GLY A 15 14.44 -5.77 -12.19
N PRO A 16 14.90 -6.75 -11.40
CA PRO A 16 14.21 -7.09 -10.18
C PRO A 16 13.96 -5.77 -9.45
N ILE A 17 12.71 -5.49 -9.12
CA ILE A 17 12.40 -4.50 -8.09
C ILE A 17 13.02 -5.13 -6.86
N THR A 18 14.32 -4.87 -6.65
CA THR A 18 14.98 -5.06 -5.39
C THR A 18 14.14 -4.19 -4.49
N ALA A 19 13.22 -4.82 -3.74
CA ALA A 19 12.56 -4.20 -2.63
C ALA A 19 13.72 -3.74 -1.76
N GLN A 20 14.16 -2.48 -1.94
CA GLN A 20 15.03 -1.87 -0.96
C GLN A 20 14.18 -1.89 0.30
N PRO A 21 14.54 -2.65 1.35
CA PRO A 21 13.93 -2.43 2.63
C PRO A 21 14.30 -0.99 2.94
N SER A 22 13.35 -0.06 2.79
CA SER A 22 13.60 1.28 3.29
C SER A 22 13.67 1.07 4.79
N SER A 23 14.87 1.20 5.35
CA SER A 23 15.22 0.91 6.73
C SER A 23 14.61 1.91 7.72
N HIS A 24 13.59 2.64 7.29
CA HIS A 24 12.83 3.57 8.09
C HIS A 24 11.41 3.02 8.25
N PRO A 25 10.89 2.93 9.49
CA PRO A 25 9.50 2.60 9.70
C PRO A 25 8.61 3.64 8.98
N PRO A 26 7.41 3.25 8.54
CA PRO A 26 6.48 4.20 7.94
C PRO A 26 6.18 5.32 8.94
N THR A 27 6.06 6.54 8.42
CA THR A 27 5.61 7.67 9.23
C THR A 27 4.11 7.55 9.49
N ALA A 28 3.60 8.31 10.47
CA ALA A 28 2.15 8.39 10.71
C ALA A 28 1.38 8.83 9.46
N ALA A 29 1.96 9.71 8.63
CA ALA A 29 1.36 10.14 7.37
C ALA A 29 1.35 9.02 6.31
N ASP A 30 2.38 8.18 6.25
CA ASP A 30 2.39 7.01 5.35
C ASP A 30 1.30 6.00 5.75
N CYS A 31 1.12 5.78 7.05
CA CYS A 31 0.09 4.89 7.58
C CYS A 31 -1.33 5.43 7.37
N ASP A 32 -1.54 6.74 7.54
CA ASP A 32 -2.83 7.38 7.25
C ASP A 32 -3.20 7.27 5.77
N ALA A 33 -2.26 7.59 4.88
CA ALA A 33 -2.48 7.48 3.43
C ALA A 33 -2.75 6.02 3.00
N ALA A 34 -2.01 5.06 3.57
CA ALA A 34 -2.21 3.64 3.33
C ALA A 34 -3.59 3.16 3.81
N ALA A 35 -3.98 3.56 5.03
CA ALA A 35 -5.28 3.21 5.60
C ALA A 35 -6.41 3.75 4.73
N ARG A 36 -6.39 5.06 4.40
CA ARG A 36 -7.38 5.69 3.52
C ARG A 36 -7.45 5.04 2.15
N GLY A 37 -6.31 4.80 1.51
CA GLY A 37 -6.26 4.17 0.18
C GLY A 37 -6.86 2.77 0.21
N SER A 38 -6.43 1.94 1.16
CA SER A 38 -6.91 0.56 1.25
C SER A 38 -8.41 0.43 1.59
N LEU A 39 -8.93 1.33 2.44
CA LEU A 39 -10.35 1.36 2.83
C LEU A 39 -11.25 1.94 1.76
N SER A 40 -10.84 3.05 1.12
CA SER A 40 -11.62 3.70 0.05
C SER A 40 -11.86 2.76 -1.14
N PHE A 41 -10.96 1.80 -1.36
CA PHE A 41 -11.08 0.82 -2.44
C PHE A 41 -11.52 -0.57 -1.97
N GLY A 42 -11.82 -0.74 -0.68
CA GLY A 42 -12.42 -1.96 -0.13
C GLY A 42 -11.48 -3.16 -0.07
N ALA A 43 -10.18 -2.96 0.12
CA ALA A 43 -9.19 -4.04 0.28
C ALA A 43 -9.43 -4.90 1.54
N TRP A 44 -10.13 -4.33 2.53
CA TRP A 44 -10.39 -4.97 3.84
C TRP A 44 -11.87 -5.30 4.07
N GLY A 45 -12.69 -5.27 3.02
CA GLY A 45 -14.15 -5.32 3.12
C GLY A 45 -14.77 -3.95 2.85
N GLY A 46 -16.03 -3.93 2.41
CA GLY A 46 -16.74 -2.71 2.05
C GLY A 46 -17.15 -1.92 3.29
N VAL A 47 -16.27 -1.07 3.79
CA VAL A 47 -16.57 -0.08 4.83
C VAL A 47 -17.42 1.03 4.21
N SER A 48 -18.51 1.45 4.88
CA SER A 48 -19.32 2.55 4.37
C SER A 48 -18.55 3.87 4.42
N SER A 49 -18.88 4.83 3.55
CA SER A 49 -18.18 6.13 3.51
C SER A 49 -18.21 6.88 4.85
N THR A 50 -19.24 6.63 5.67
CA THR A 50 -19.41 7.18 7.02
C THR A 50 -18.52 6.52 8.07
N GLU A 51 -18.04 5.30 7.81
CA GLU A 51 -17.17 4.54 8.71
C GLU A 51 -15.70 4.63 8.29
N ILE A 52 -15.40 5.12 7.09
CA ILE A 52 -14.03 5.22 6.56
C ILE A 52 -13.11 6.01 7.49
N ASP A 53 -13.54 7.16 8.03
CA ASP A 53 -12.65 7.95 8.89
C ASP A 53 -12.32 7.21 10.21
N ASN A 54 -13.29 6.52 10.82
CA ASN A 54 -13.07 5.71 12.03
C ASN A 54 -12.19 4.48 11.75
N ALA A 55 -12.49 3.75 10.66
CA ALA A 55 -11.70 2.60 10.24
C ALA A 55 -10.28 3.03 9.80
N THR A 56 -10.12 4.25 9.27
CA THR A 56 -8.82 4.82 8.91
C THR A 56 -7.95 5.01 10.15
N GLU A 57 -8.49 5.61 11.21
CA GLU A 57 -7.76 5.80 12.47
C GLU A 57 -7.29 4.44 13.05
N ALA A 58 -8.18 3.46 13.07
CA ALA A 58 -7.90 2.11 13.54
C ALA A 58 -6.81 1.42 12.73
N LEU A 59 -6.93 1.47 11.40
CA LEU A 59 -5.99 0.81 10.50
C LEU A 59 -4.63 1.54 10.46
N SER A 60 -4.62 2.87 10.54
CA SER A 60 -3.39 3.66 10.66
C SER A 60 -2.65 3.33 11.96
N THR A 61 -3.38 3.17 13.07
CA THR A 61 -2.81 2.73 14.36
C THR A 61 -2.21 1.33 14.26
N ARG A 62 -2.87 0.39 13.58
CA ARG A 62 -2.31 -0.95 13.31
C ARG A 62 -1.07 -0.88 12.43
N CYS A 63 -1.08 -0.06 11.38
CA CYS A 63 0.07 0.14 10.51
C CYS A 63 1.31 0.60 11.28
N MET A 64 1.14 1.54 12.21
CA MET A 64 2.23 2.02 13.07
C MET A 64 2.67 0.97 14.09
N THR A 65 1.71 0.32 14.77
CA THR A 65 1.96 -0.64 15.85
C THR A 65 2.63 -1.91 15.35
N ASP A 66 2.18 -2.41 14.19
CA ASP A 66 2.70 -3.63 13.58
C ASP A 66 3.89 -3.35 12.66
N HIS A 67 4.34 -2.09 12.61
CA HIS A 67 5.46 -1.63 11.78
C HIS A 67 5.36 -2.15 10.34
N TRP A 68 4.26 -1.82 9.66
CA TRP A 68 4.05 -2.27 8.29
C TRP A 68 5.24 -1.90 7.41
N PRO A 69 5.65 -2.80 6.48
CA PRO A 69 6.73 -2.48 5.57
C PRO A 69 6.36 -1.26 4.73
N ILE A 70 7.30 -0.33 4.62
CA ILE A 70 7.18 0.89 3.81
C ILE A 70 6.75 0.64 2.36
N GLY A 71 7.10 -0.53 1.81
CA GLY A 71 6.65 -0.96 0.48
C GLY A 71 5.13 -1.16 0.44
N ALA A 72 4.55 -1.78 1.47
CA ALA A 72 3.11 -1.96 1.57
C ALA A 72 2.40 -0.62 1.79
N THR A 73 2.90 0.23 2.69
CA THR A 73 2.26 1.53 2.97
C THR A 73 2.26 2.44 1.73
N ARG A 74 3.37 2.49 0.99
CA ARG A 74 3.43 3.22 -0.29
C ARG A 74 2.52 2.61 -1.35
N CYS A 75 2.43 1.29 -1.43
CA CYS A 75 1.54 0.61 -2.35
C CYS A 75 0.08 1.03 -2.09
N PHE A 76 -0.38 0.91 -0.84
CA PHE A 76 -1.73 1.29 -0.46
C PHE A 76 -2.01 2.80 -0.63
N GLY A 77 -1.05 3.66 -0.28
CA GLY A 77 -1.20 5.12 -0.47
C GLY A 77 -1.21 5.56 -1.93
N ALA A 78 -0.68 4.73 -2.84
CA ALA A 78 -0.68 4.98 -4.27
C ALA A 78 -1.84 4.29 -5.03
N ALA A 79 -2.58 3.38 -4.37
CA ALA A 79 -3.68 2.66 -4.99
C ALA A 79 -4.72 3.61 -5.58
N ARG A 80 -5.22 3.30 -6.77
CA ARG A 80 -6.24 4.09 -7.49
C ARG A 80 -7.55 3.35 -7.68
N ASN A 81 -7.56 2.06 -7.40
CA ASN A 81 -8.70 1.18 -7.55
C ASN A 81 -8.58 -0.02 -6.61
N LYS A 82 -9.62 -0.86 -6.60
CA LYS A 82 -9.69 -2.05 -5.75
C LYS A 82 -8.60 -3.08 -6.05
N SER A 83 -8.32 -3.35 -7.32
CA SER A 83 -7.28 -4.32 -7.71
C SER A 83 -5.90 -3.87 -7.19
N ASP A 84 -5.54 -2.59 -7.37
CA ASP A 84 -4.27 -2.06 -6.86
C ASP A 84 -4.16 -2.28 -5.34
N ALA A 85 -5.24 -1.99 -4.60
CA ALA A 85 -5.24 -2.11 -3.16
C ALA A 85 -5.17 -3.58 -2.71
N GLU A 86 -5.87 -4.50 -3.39
CA GLU A 86 -5.80 -5.95 -3.13
C GLU A 86 -4.40 -6.51 -3.44
N ASP A 87 -3.72 -6.02 -4.48
CA ASP A 87 -2.35 -6.42 -4.84
C ASP A 87 -1.32 -5.99 -3.77
N CYS A 88 -1.62 -4.98 -2.96
CA CYS A 88 -0.78 -4.55 -1.84
C CYS A 88 -0.92 -5.45 -0.60
N VAL A 89 -2.07 -6.12 -0.41
CA VAL A 89 -2.37 -6.95 0.78
C VAL A 89 -1.34 -8.10 0.98
N PRO A 90 -0.88 -8.81 -0.07
CA PRO A 90 0.18 -9.81 0.04
C PRO A 90 1.52 -9.29 0.55
N MET A 91 1.80 -7.98 0.49
CA MET A 91 3.05 -7.39 0.97
C MET A 91 3.15 -7.35 2.51
N LEU A 92 2.03 -7.56 3.19
CA LEU A 92 1.96 -7.69 4.65
C LEU A 92 2.17 -9.14 5.08
N THR A 93 2.60 -9.36 6.32
CA THR A 93 2.60 -10.71 6.90
C THR A 93 1.17 -11.20 7.14
N ARG A 94 0.98 -12.51 7.33
CA ARG A 94 -0.34 -13.06 7.63
C ARG A 94 -0.94 -12.43 8.89
N GLU A 95 -0.13 -12.28 9.94
CA GLU A 95 -0.52 -11.69 11.22
C GLU A 95 -0.93 -10.23 11.07
N GLN A 96 -0.17 -9.44 10.28
CA GLN A 96 -0.52 -8.05 9.97
C GLN A 96 -1.85 -7.95 9.22
N ARG A 97 -2.11 -8.85 8.27
CA ARG A 97 -3.40 -8.89 7.53
C ARG A 97 -4.57 -9.24 8.44
N GLU A 98 -4.40 -10.23 9.31
CA GLU A 98 -5.44 -10.64 10.26
C GLU A 98 -5.74 -9.52 11.25
N ALA A 99 -4.71 -8.86 11.78
CA ALA A 99 -4.87 -7.72 12.68
C ALA A 99 -5.52 -6.52 11.98
N ALA A 100 -5.17 -6.24 10.73
CA ALA A 100 -5.79 -5.21 9.90
C ALA A 100 -7.28 -5.47 9.68
N ALA A 101 -7.62 -6.68 9.24
CA ALA A 101 -9.01 -7.09 9.00
C ALA A 101 -9.84 -7.03 10.28
N ASN A 102 -9.29 -7.49 11.42
CA ASN A 102 -9.97 -7.42 12.72
C ASN A 102 -10.17 -5.98 13.20
N ALA A 103 -9.19 -5.09 12.96
CA ALA A 103 -9.33 -3.68 13.27
C ALA A 103 -10.46 -3.06 12.44
N VAL A 104 -10.51 -3.33 11.14
CA VAL A 104 -11.57 -2.81 10.25
C VAL A 104 -12.94 -3.39 10.59
N ALA A 105 -13.04 -4.68 10.93
CA ALA A 105 -14.31 -5.33 11.26
C ALA A 105 -14.86 -4.98 12.66
N GLY A 106 -14.04 -4.40 13.53
CA GLY A 106 -14.43 -3.94 14.87
C GLY A 106 -15.04 -2.54 14.91
N HIS A 107 -15.16 -1.88 13.75
CA HIS A 107 -15.76 -0.56 13.55
C HIS A 107 -16.98 -0.64 12.65
#